data_AF-A0A536AZS9-F1
#
_entry.id   AF-A0A536AZS9-F1
#
_cell.length_a   1.000
_cell.length_b   1.000
_cell.length_c   1.000
_cell.angle_alpha   90.00
_cell.angle_beta   90.00
_cell.angle_gamma   90.00
#
_symmetry.space_group_name_H-M   'P 1'
#
loop_
_entity.id
_entity.type
_entity.pdbx_description
1 polymer ?
#
loop_
_entity_poly.entity_id
_entity_poly.type
_entity_poly.pdbx_seq_one_letter_code
_entity_poly.pdbx_strand_id
1 'polypeptide(L)'
;MRALADRIRTAATRLGIRFQSIRGGGSDQTTFAKRGVPSSLILWSDIILHTPRDTIALIETPRLQKAGDVVTAVALELGRGEGP
;
A
#
# COMPACT_ATOMS: atom_id res chain seq x y z
N MET A 1 -17.46 5.16 10.03
CA MET A 1 -16.80 4.69 8.79
C MET A 1 -15.30 4.58 9.04
N ARG A 2 -14.64 3.47 8.67
CA ARG A 2 -13.16 3.38 8.75
C ARG A 2 -12.52 4.02 7.52
N ALA A 3 -11.55 4.90 7.72
CA ALA A 3 -10.79 5.50 6.63
C ALA A 3 -9.96 4.43 5.89
N LEU A 4 -9.66 4.63 4.59
CA LEU A 4 -8.88 3.67 3.78
C LEU A 4 -7.55 3.27 4.46
N ALA A 5 -6.85 4.23 5.06
CA ALA A 5 -5.61 3.98 5.78
C ALA A 5 -5.79 3.02 6.98
N ASP A 6 -6.93 3.09 7.67
CA ASP A 6 -7.23 2.19 8.79
C ASP A 6 -7.54 0.77 8.32
N ARG A 7 -8.16 0.62 7.14
CA ARG A 7 -8.41 -0.68 6.51
C ARG A 7 -7.10 -1.35 6.11
N ILE A 8 -6.21 -0.60 5.46
CA ILE A 8 -4.86 -1.06 5.11
C ILE A 8 -4.09 -1.50 6.36
N ARG A 9 -4.11 -0.67 7.42
CA ARG A 9 -3.50 -1.01 8.71
C ARG A 9 -4.07 -2.29 9.30
N THR A 10 -5.39 -2.42 9.31
CA THR A 10 -6.08 -3.59 9.87
C THR A 10 -5.73 -4.86 9.10
N ALA A 11 -5.72 -4.79 7.77
CA ALA A 11 -5.33 -5.90 6.91
C ALA A 11 -3.87 -6.33 7.15
N ALA A 12 -2.93 -5.37 7.18
CA ALA A 12 -1.52 -5.66 7.45
C ALA A 12 -1.32 -6.31 8.83
N THR A 13 -1.96 -5.77 9.88
CA THR A 13 -1.91 -6.34 11.24
C THR A 13 -2.43 -7.78 11.28
N ARG A 14 -3.57 -8.07 10.63
CA ARG A 14 -4.13 -9.42 10.56
C ARG A 14 -3.20 -10.41 9.86
N LEU A 15 -2.44 -9.94 8.88
CA LEU A 15 -1.45 -10.73 8.14
C LEU A 15 -0.09 -10.82 8.85
N GLY A 16 0.08 -10.21 10.03
CA GLY A 16 1.35 -10.18 10.75
C GLY A 16 2.44 -9.35 10.05
N ILE A 17 2.06 -8.44 9.14
CA ILE A 17 2.99 -7.61 8.38
C ILE A 17 3.17 -6.28 9.14
N ARG A 18 4.42 -6.03 9.56
CA ARG A 18 4.80 -4.74 10.14
C ARG A 18 4.72 -3.66 9.07
N PHE A 19 4.11 -2.54 9.40
CA PHE A 19 4.00 -1.38 8.52
C PHE A 19 4.23 -0.10 9.34
N GLN A 20 4.61 0.97 8.64
CA GLN A 20 4.70 2.31 9.20
C GLN A 20 3.86 3.26 8.34
N SER A 21 3.07 4.12 8.98
CA SER A 21 2.41 5.21 8.27
C SER A 21 3.39 6.36 8.13
N ILE A 22 3.71 6.74 6.90
CA ILE A 22 4.55 7.88 6.59
C ILE A 22 3.68 8.95 5.91
N ARG A 23 3.87 10.21 6.29
CA ARG A 23 3.32 11.36 5.54
C ARG A 23 4.37 11.87 4.58
N GLY A 24 4.02 12.08 3.31
CA GLY A 24 4.91 12.63 2.29
C GLY A 24 5.15 11.70 1.11
N GLY A 25 6.04 12.13 0.21
CA GLY A 25 6.29 11.47 -1.08
C GLY A 25 5.32 11.92 -2.19
N GLY A 26 5.50 11.35 -3.38
CA GLY A 26 4.68 11.64 -4.55
C GLY A 26 4.54 10.43 -5.45
N SER A 27 3.31 10.01 -5.69
CA SER A 27 2.90 9.04 -6.72
C SER A 27 1.45 9.39 -7.11
N ASP A 28 0.77 8.52 -7.84
CA ASP A 28 -0.54 8.80 -8.45
C ASP A 28 -1.63 9.02 -7.40
N GLN A 29 -1.49 8.47 -6.20
CA GLN A 29 -2.41 8.71 -5.07
C GLN A 29 -2.58 10.20 -4.77
N THR A 30 -1.57 11.03 -5.01
CA THR A 30 -1.64 12.47 -4.76
C THR A 30 -2.71 13.15 -5.61
N THR A 31 -2.93 12.68 -6.85
CA THR A 31 -3.95 13.20 -7.77
C THR A 31 -5.36 12.91 -7.26
N PHE A 32 -5.57 11.72 -6.68
CA PHE A 32 -6.83 11.31 -6.06
C PHE A 32 -7.10 12.08 -4.76
N ALA A 33 -6.08 12.16 -3.89
CA ALA A 33 -6.18 12.88 -2.61
C ALA A 33 -6.56 14.36 -2.81
N LYS A 34 -6.01 15.04 -3.82
CA LYS A 34 -6.36 16.44 -4.17
C LYS A 34 -7.84 16.64 -4.54
N ARG A 35 -8.56 15.56 -4.88
CA ARG A 35 -9.98 15.57 -5.26
C ARG A 35 -10.89 15.00 -4.17
N GLY A 36 -10.36 14.81 -2.96
CA GLY A 36 -11.12 14.24 -1.85
C GLY A 36 -11.39 12.74 -1.96
N VAL A 37 -10.77 12.04 -2.92
CA VAL A 37 -10.90 10.58 -3.03
C VAL A 37 -9.90 9.91 -2.08
N PRO A 38 -10.36 9.06 -1.14
CA PRO A 38 -9.48 8.30 -0.26
C PRO A 38 -8.51 7.46 -1.09
N SER A 39 -7.21 7.66 -0.87
CA SER A 39 -6.15 7.01 -1.63
C SER A 39 -4.92 6.83 -0.75
N SER A 40 -4.05 5.88 -1.09
CA SER A 40 -2.84 5.58 -0.32
C SER A 40 -1.78 5.00 -1.24
N LEU A 41 -0.52 5.29 -0.92
CA LEU A 41 0.65 4.68 -1.54
C LEU A 41 1.18 3.61 -0.60
N ILE A 42 1.47 2.43 -1.15
CA ILE A 42 2.10 1.32 -0.44
C ILE A 42 3.47 1.11 -1.08
N LEU A 43 4.53 1.23 -0.29
CA LEU A 43 5.91 1.05 -0.73
C LEU A 43 6.78 0.46 0.38
N TRP A 44 7.92 -0.10 0.00
CA TRP A 44 9.02 -0.37 0.92
C TRP A 44 9.87 0.90 1.09
N SER A 45 10.37 1.15 2.30
CA SER A 45 11.11 2.39 2.61
C SER A 45 12.58 2.36 2.19
N ASP A 46 13.14 1.18 2.00
CA ASP A 46 14.56 0.90 1.71
C ASP A 46 14.81 0.66 0.22
N ILE A 47 14.06 1.33 -0.66
CA ILE A 47 14.13 1.13 -2.12
C ILE A 47 15.31 1.87 -2.76
N ILE A 48 15.87 1.26 -3.80
CA ILE A 48 16.77 1.93 -4.75
C ILE A 48 15.90 2.39 -5.92
N LEU A 49 15.72 3.69 -6.08
CA LEU A 49 14.86 4.29 -7.09
C LEU A 49 15.66 5.24 -7.99
N HIS A 50 15.29 5.33 -9.28
CA HIS A 50 15.88 6.25 -10.26
C HIS A 50 17.38 6.06 -10.50
N THR A 51 17.85 4.81 -10.44
CA THR A 51 19.23 4.48 -10.81
C THR A 51 19.26 3.26 -11.72
N PRO A 52 20.29 3.08 -12.55
CA PRO A 52 20.48 1.84 -13.32
C PRO A 52 20.63 0.57 -12.46
N ARG A 53 20.77 0.70 -11.14
CA ARG A 53 20.84 -0.43 -10.22
C ARG A 53 19.46 -1.00 -9.87
N ASP A 54 18.38 -0.25 -10.13
CA ASP A 54 17.01 -0.72 -9.98
C ASP A 54 16.72 -1.77 -11.06
N THR A 55 17.02 -3.02 -10.71
CA THR A 55 17.01 -4.17 -11.61
C THR A 55 16.29 -5.33 -10.95
N ILE A 56 15.89 -6.31 -11.76
CA ILE A 56 15.21 -7.52 -11.27
C ILE A 56 16.02 -8.28 -10.20
N ALA A 57 17.35 -8.15 -10.19
CA ALA A 57 18.23 -8.78 -9.22
C ALA A 57 18.00 -8.29 -7.77
N LEU A 58 17.38 -7.12 -7.59
CA LEU A 58 17.03 -6.56 -6.28
C LEU A 58 15.59 -6.88 -5.84
N ILE A 59 14.82 -7.54 -6.70
CA ILE A 59 13.43 -7.86 -6.39
C ILE A 59 13.35 -9.09 -5.49
N GLU A 60 12.80 -8.89 -4.30
CA GLU A 60 12.53 -9.96 -3.35
C GLU A 60 11.09 -10.46 -3.51
N THR A 61 10.90 -11.68 -4.02
CA THR A 61 9.56 -12.30 -4.14
C THR A 61 8.76 -12.25 -2.83
N PRO A 62 9.34 -12.50 -1.64
CA PRO A 62 8.59 -12.38 -0.38
C PRO A 62 8.02 -10.98 -0.12
N ARG A 63 8.66 -9.92 -0.61
CA ARG A 63 8.18 -8.53 -0.49
C ARG A 63 6.99 -8.28 -1.42
N LEU A 64 7.04 -8.82 -2.64
CA LEU A 64 5.92 -8.76 -3.58
C LEU A 64 4.69 -9.47 -3.00
N GLN A 65 4.89 -10.67 -2.45
CA GLN A 65 3.81 -11.44 -1.84
C GLN A 65 3.14 -10.66 -0.70
N LYS A 66 3.92 -10.12 0.25
CA LYS A 66 3.40 -9.33 1.38
C LYS A 66 2.57 -8.14 0.92
N ALA A 67 3.07 -7.37 -0.04
CA ALA A 67 2.35 -6.21 -0.57
C ALA A 67 1.06 -6.64 -1.30
N GLY A 68 1.15 -7.69 -2.11
CA GLY A 68 0.01 -8.29 -2.82
C GLY A 68 -1.07 -8.78 -1.87
N ASP A 69 -0.71 -9.47 -0.79
CA ASP A 69 -1.64 -9.99 0.21
C ASP A 69 -2.42 -8.87 0.90
N VAL A 70 -1.73 -7.79 1.29
CA VAL A 70 -2.37 -6.62 1.92
C VAL A 70 -3.33 -5.95 0.95
N VAL A 71 -2.89 -5.64 -0.27
CA VAL A 71 -3.74 -4.96 -1.27
C VAL A 71 -4.94 -5.82 -1.65
N THR A 72 -4.74 -7.12 -1.84
CA THR A 72 -5.82 -8.05 -2.17
C THR A 72 -6.83 -8.16 -1.04
N ALA A 73 -6.38 -8.26 0.21
CA ALA A 73 -7.26 -8.31 1.36
C ALA A 73 -8.15 -7.06 1.48
N VAL A 74 -7.56 -5.87 1.28
CA VAL A 74 -8.30 -4.59 1.30
C VAL A 74 -9.26 -4.48 0.10
N ALA A 75 -8.83 -4.87 -1.10
CA ALA A 75 -9.67 -4.85 -2.29
C ALA A 75 -10.89 -5.78 -2.14
N LEU A 76 -10.69 -6.97 -1.59
CA LEU A 76 -11.78 -7.91 -1.28
C LEU A 76 -12.74 -7.36 -0.21
N GLU A 77 -12.22 -6.70 0.83
CA GLU A 77 -13.03 -6.03 1.85
C GLU A 77 -13.92 -4.94 1.22
N LEU A 78 -13.32 -4.06 0.40
CA LEU A 78 -14.05 -3.00 -0.30
C LEU A 78 -15.09 -3.57 -1.29
N GLY A 79 -14.74 -4.61 -2.02
CA GLY A 79 -15.63 -5.25 -3.01
C GLY A 79 -16.83 -5.99 -2.42
N ARG A 80 -16.77 -6.37 -1.14
CA ARG A 80 -17.89 -6.97 -0.41
C ARG A 80 -18.99 -5.98 -0.03
N GLY A 81 -18.84 -4.70 -0.40
CA GLY A 81 -19.82 -3.65 -0.09
C GLY A 81 -19.70 -3.11 1.33
N GLU A 82 -18.61 -3.42 2.04
CA GLU A 82 -18.34 -2.82 3.35
C GLU A 82 -17.78 -1.40 3.23
N GLY A 83 -18.24 -0.58 2.28
CA GLY A 83 -17.96 0.86 2.28
C GLY A 83 -18.46 1.61 1.06
N PRO A 84 -18.47 2.96 1.16
CA PRO A 84 -19.36 3.73 2.03
C PRO A 84 -20.85 3.36 1.91
#